data_AF-A0AAW9PT00-F1
#
_entry.id   AF-A0AAW9PT00-F1
#
_cell.length_a   1.000
_cell.length_b   1.000
_cell.length_c   1.000
_cell.angle_alpha   90.00
_cell.angle_beta   90.00
_cell.angle_gamma   90.00
#
_symmetry.space_group_name_H-M   'P 1'
#
loop_
_entity.id
_entity.type
_entity.pdbx_description
1 polymer ?
#
loop_
_entity_poly.entity_id
_entity_poly.type
_entity_poly.pdbx_seq_one_letter_code
_entity_poly.pdbx_strand_id
1 'polypeptide(L)'
;MRFMMLMIPKGYENATPGTMPEPEAVEAMMQYNKALQEAGVLLSLEGLHPPSMGARIAFSGGKPEVTYAPFAGVQEVLGGYWMIQVKSREEAIAWALRCLASENEILEIRQIQEFEDFTPDIQEVASEFIEMQAQAA
;
A
#
# COMPACT_ATOMS: atom_id res chain seq x y z
N MET A 1 -10.32 12.12 4.24
CA MET A 1 -9.15 11.95 3.38
C MET A 1 -8.75 10.49 3.38
N ARG A 2 -8.31 9.96 2.24
CA ARG A 2 -7.81 8.59 2.14
C ARG A 2 -6.30 8.54 2.31
N PHE A 3 -5.83 7.53 3.02
CA PHE A 3 -4.42 7.28 3.22
C PHE A 3 -4.08 5.83 2.89
N MET A 4 -2.95 5.65 2.22
CA MET A 4 -2.26 4.37 2.11
C MET A 4 -1.34 4.20 3.31
N MET A 5 -1.38 3.04 3.93
CA MET A 5 -0.37 2.53 4.83
C MET A 5 0.35 1.38 4.13
N LEU A 6 1.61 1.58 3.79
CA LEU A 6 2.42 0.69 2.98
C LEU A 6 3.37 -0.09 3.89
N MET A 7 3.19 -1.41 3.96
CA MET A 7 4.01 -2.29 4.78
C MET A 7 5.30 -2.66 4.04
N ILE A 8 6.44 -2.38 4.66
CA ILE A 8 7.78 -2.72 4.18
C ILE A 8 8.44 -3.62 5.24
N PRO A 9 8.28 -4.95 5.14
CA PRO A 9 8.93 -5.86 6.07
C PRO A 9 10.41 -6.00 5.71
N LYS A 10 11.27 -5.89 6.71
CA LYS A 10 12.71 -6.09 6.52
C LYS A 10 13.01 -7.51 6.04
N GLY A 11 13.84 -7.64 5.00
CA GLY A 11 14.24 -8.93 4.46
C GLY A 11 13.23 -9.52 3.47
N TYR A 12 12.07 -8.88 3.26
CA TYR A 12 11.05 -9.36 2.33
C TYR A 12 11.53 -9.38 0.87
N GLU A 13 12.58 -8.63 0.55
CA GLU A 13 13.30 -8.68 -0.73
C GLU A 13 13.93 -10.06 -1.02
N ASN A 14 14.16 -10.86 0.03
CA ASN A 14 14.71 -12.21 -0.05
C ASN A 14 13.66 -13.31 0.12
N ALA A 15 12.38 -12.96 0.30
CA ALA A 15 11.31 -13.94 0.49
C ALA A 15 11.14 -14.82 -0.78
N THR A 16 10.98 -16.13 -0.56
CA THR A 16 10.77 -17.10 -1.63
C THR A 16 9.28 -17.33 -1.86
N PRO A 17 8.86 -17.77 -3.07
CA PRO A 17 7.47 -18.14 -3.31
C PRO A 17 6.97 -19.15 -2.27
N GLY A 18 5.79 -18.87 -1.71
CA GLY A 18 5.20 -19.69 -0.64
C GLY A 18 5.70 -19.38 0.78
N THR A 19 6.53 -18.35 0.96
CA THR A 19 6.83 -17.82 2.30
C THR A 19 5.53 -17.44 3.00
N MET A 20 5.30 -18.01 4.18
CA MET A 20 4.13 -17.73 5.03
C MET A 20 4.57 -17.03 6.31
N PRO A 21 3.78 -16.08 6.84
CA PRO A 21 3.99 -15.55 8.18
C PRO A 21 3.68 -16.62 9.24
N GLU A 22 4.28 -16.46 10.42
CA GLU A 22 3.97 -17.29 11.59
C GLU A 22 2.53 -17.05 12.08
N PRO A 23 1.81 -18.07 12.59
CA PRO A 23 0.43 -17.94 13.03
C PRO A 23 0.20 -16.82 14.06
N GLU A 24 1.11 -16.63 15.01
CA GLU A 24 1.02 -15.59 16.04
C GLU A 24 1.10 -14.17 15.43
N ALA A 25 1.94 -14.00 14.41
CA ALA A 25 2.04 -12.73 13.68
C ALA A 25 0.75 -12.45 12.90
N VAL A 26 0.17 -13.49 12.29
CA VAL A 26 -1.14 -13.39 11.61
C VAL A 26 -2.23 -13.03 12.60
N GLU A 27 -2.27 -13.65 13.79
CA GLU A 27 -3.28 -13.37 14.80
C GLU A 27 -3.21 -11.92 15.29
N ALA A 28 -2.01 -11.43 15.61
CA ALA A 28 -1.78 -10.04 16.00
C ALA A 28 -2.25 -9.06 14.90
N MET A 29 -1.88 -9.33 13.64
CA MET A 29 -2.30 -8.49 12.52
C MET A 29 -3.81 -8.55 12.28
N MET A 30 -4.45 -9.71 12.49
CA MET A 30 -5.89 -9.86 12.38
C MET A 30 -6.65 -9.07 13.45
N GLN A 31 -6.13 -8.95 14.67
CA GLN A 31 -6.72 -8.10 15.70
C GLN A 31 -6.68 -6.63 15.28
N TYR A 32 -5.55 -6.18 14.72
CA TYR A 32 -5.41 -4.83 14.18
C TYR A 32 -6.40 -4.55 13.03
N ASN A 33 -6.51 -5.48 12.08
CA ASN A 33 -7.44 -5.40 10.94
C ASN A 33 -8.89 -5.28 11.40
N LYS A 34 -9.29 -6.08 12.40
CA LYS A 34 -10.64 -6.01 13.01
C LYS A 34 -10.90 -4.64 13.63
N ALA A 35 -9.93 -4.07 14.35
CA ALA A 35 -10.08 -2.76 14.96
C ALA A 35 -10.29 -1.64 13.92
N LEU A 36 -9.58 -1.69 12.79
CA LEU A 36 -9.79 -0.76 11.67
C LEU A 36 -11.17 -0.91 11.04
N GLN A 37 -11.61 -2.16 10.84
CA GLN A 37 -12.92 -2.47 10.27
C GLN A 37 -14.07 -2.04 11.18
N GLU A 38 -14.01 -2.38 12.48
CA GLU A 38 -15.01 -2.02 13.48
C GLU A 38 -15.13 -0.51 13.66
N ALA A 39 -14.02 0.22 13.54
CA ALA A 39 -14.04 1.68 13.55
C ALA A 39 -14.57 2.30 12.25
N GLY A 40 -14.83 1.50 11.21
CA GLY A 40 -15.33 1.96 9.92
C GLY A 40 -14.32 2.79 9.12
N VAL A 41 -13.03 2.73 9.47
CA VAL A 41 -11.97 3.49 8.79
C VAL A 41 -11.31 2.69 7.67
N LEU A 42 -11.45 1.37 7.65
CA LEU A 42 -10.85 0.50 6.65
C LEU A 42 -11.62 0.55 5.33
N LEU A 43 -10.94 0.89 4.22
CA LEU A 43 -11.48 0.80 2.87
C LEU A 43 -11.05 -0.48 2.15
N SER A 44 -9.77 -0.84 2.25
CA SER A 44 -9.23 -2.10 1.71
C SER A 44 -7.91 -2.45 2.39
N LEU A 45 -7.52 -3.72 2.33
CA LEU A 45 -6.20 -4.20 2.73
C LEU A 45 -5.86 -5.45 1.95
N GLU A 46 -4.60 -5.61 1.54
CA GLU A 46 -4.14 -6.82 0.85
C GLU A 46 -2.65 -7.06 1.12
N GLY A 47 -2.28 -8.35 1.19
CA GLY A 47 -0.89 -8.78 1.16
C GLY A 47 -0.40 -8.95 -0.28
N LEU A 48 0.88 -8.64 -0.52
CA LEU A 48 1.52 -8.87 -1.80
C LEU A 48 2.32 -10.17 -1.76
N HIS A 49 2.52 -10.78 -2.93
CA HIS A 49 3.49 -11.85 -3.07
C HIS A 49 4.93 -11.32 -3.02
N PRO A 50 5.91 -12.17 -2.70
CA PRO A 50 7.31 -11.78 -2.73
C PRO A 50 7.74 -11.15 -4.05
N PRO A 51 8.71 -10.22 -4.03
CA PRO A 51 9.18 -9.54 -5.25
C PRO A 51 9.65 -10.50 -6.36
N SER A 52 10.14 -11.68 -5.97
CA SER A 52 10.54 -12.77 -6.87
C SER A 52 9.42 -13.26 -7.81
N MET A 53 8.16 -12.99 -7.48
CA MET A 53 6.99 -13.34 -8.29
C MET A 53 6.45 -12.18 -9.14
N GLY A 54 7.11 -11.02 -9.09
CA GLY A 54 6.69 -9.81 -9.80
C GLY A 54 7.65 -9.41 -10.93
N ALA A 55 7.34 -8.26 -11.53
CA ALA A 55 8.20 -7.58 -12.50
C ALA A 55 8.17 -6.07 -12.23
N ARG A 56 9.26 -5.38 -12.56
CA ARG A 56 9.33 -3.91 -12.61
C ARG A 56 9.42 -3.48 -14.06
N ILE A 57 8.71 -2.40 -14.40
CA ILE A 57 8.76 -1.80 -15.73
C ILE A 57 9.25 -0.37 -15.59
N ALA A 58 10.38 -0.04 -16.20
CA ALA A 58 10.93 1.31 -16.27
C ALA A 58 10.62 1.92 -17.65
N PHE A 59 10.23 3.19 -17.70
CA PHE A 59 9.91 3.90 -18.96
C PHE A 59 11.02 4.89 -19.35
N SER A 60 12.28 4.59 -19.02
CA SER A 60 13.42 5.43 -19.36
C SER A 60 13.70 5.43 -20.87
N GLY A 61 14.00 6.59 -21.44
CA GLY A 61 14.37 6.70 -22.86
C GLY A 61 13.22 6.48 -23.84
N GLY A 62 11.95 6.61 -23.38
CA GLY A 62 10.76 6.53 -24.24
C GLY A 62 10.38 5.11 -24.66
N LYS A 63 10.98 4.07 -24.06
CA LYS A 63 10.61 2.67 -24.26
C LYS A 63 10.45 1.97 -22.90
N PRO A 64 9.46 1.08 -22.74
CA PRO A 64 9.32 0.27 -21.54
C PRO A 64 10.40 -0.82 -21.50
N GLU A 65 11.11 -0.91 -20.38
CA GLU A 65 12.08 -1.96 -20.07
C GLU A 65 11.56 -2.78 -18.90
N VAL A 66 11.42 -4.09 -19.09
CA VAL A 66 10.93 -5.02 -18.08
C VAL A 66 12.11 -5.69 -17.39
N THR A 67 12.13 -5.60 -16.07
CA THR A 67 13.08 -6.30 -15.20
C THR A 67 12.30 -7.29 -14.35
N TYR A 68 12.69 -8.56 -14.38
CA TYR A 68 12.21 -9.58 -13.46
C TYR A 68 13.14 -9.65 -12.25
N ALA A 69 12.61 -10.04 -11.10
CA ALA A 69 13.42 -10.22 -9.90
C ALA A 69 14.50 -11.31 -10.08
N PRO A 70 15.62 -11.25 -9.32
CA PRO A 70 15.91 -10.32 -8.22
C PRO A 70 16.23 -8.90 -8.69
N PHE A 71 15.69 -7.91 -7.99
CA PHE A 71 15.98 -6.50 -8.27
C PHE A 71 17.26 -6.08 -7.56
N ALA A 72 18.34 -5.92 -8.31
CA ALA A 72 19.64 -5.55 -7.74
C ALA A 72 19.55 -4.22 -6.94
N GLY A 73 20.07 -4.24 -5.70
CA GLY A 73 20.17 -3.05 -4.84
C GLY A 73 18.88 -2.62 -4.14
N VAL A 74 17.80 -3.40 -4.22
CA VAL A 74 16.54 -3.08 -3.56
C VAL A 74 16.48 -3.77 -2.21
N GLN A 75 16.36 -2.99 -1.13
CA GLN A 75 16.27 -3.51 0.25
C GLN A 75 14.90 -3.28 0.88
N GLU A 76 14.17 -2.27 0.43
CA GLU A 76 12.85 -1.91 0.95
C GLU A 76 11.80 -2.23 -0.11
N VAL A 77 11.02 -3.28 0.13
CA VAL A 77 9.98 -3.76 -0.78
C VAL A 77 8.64 -3.85 -0.06
N LEU A 78 7.56 -3.62 -0.79
CA LEU A 78 6.21 -3.72 -0.24
C LEU A 78 5.82 -5.18 0.00
N GLY A 79 5.38 -5.46 1.23
CA GLY A 79 4.76 -6.74 1.60
C GLY A 79 3.23 -6.70 1.58
N GLY A 80 2.63 -5.50 1.55
CA GLY A 80 1.18 -5.32 1.61
C GLY A 80 0.79 -3.87 1.86
N TYR A 81 -0.51 -3.62 1.94
CA TYR A 81 -1.03 -2.29 2.26
C TYR A 81 -2.36 -2.34 3.03
N TRP A 82 -2.68 -1.21 3.67
CA TRP A 82 -4.04 -0.81 4.03
C TRP A 82 -4.39 0.50 3.34
N MET A 83 -5.64 0.65 2.93
CA MET A 83 -6.24 1.92 2.56
C MET A 83 -7.26 2.29 3.63
N ILE A 84 -7.09 3.44 4.26
CA ILE A 84 -7.98 3.93 5.33
C ILE A 84 -8.57 5.30 4.99
N GLN A 85 -9.78 5.56 5.48
CA GLN A 85 -10.46 6.85 5.41
C GLN A 85 -10.50 7.48 6.81
N VAL A 86 -9.82 8.62 6.97
CA VAL A 86 -9.72 9.35 8.25
C VAL A 86 -9.78 10.86 8.03
N LYS A 87 -9.85 11.64 9.12
CA LYS A 87 -10.05 13.09 9.09
C LYS A 87 -8.77 13.89 8.98
N SER A 88 -7.60 13.29 9.23
CA SER A 88 -6.30 13.95 9.09
C SER A 88 -5.16 12.96 8.94
N ARG A 89 -4.00 13.48 8.52
CA ARG A 89 -2.75 12.70 8.50
C ARG A 89 -2.35 12.26 9.91
N GLU A 90 -2.60 13.10 10.90
CA GLU A 90 -2.30 12.80 12.31
C GLU A 90 -3.19 11.64 12.80
N GLU A 91 -4.45 11.56 12.36
CA GLU A 91 -5.32 10.42 12.63
C GLU A 91 -4.83 9.15 11.90
N ALA A 92 -4.36 9.27 10.65
CA ALA A 92 -3.75 8.15 9.93
C ALA A 92 -2.50 7.62 10.66
N ILE A 93 -1.63 8.51 11.13
CA ILE A 93 -0.46 8.17 11.95
C ILE A 93 -0.90 7.51 13.26
N ALA A 94 -1.93 8.04 13.94
CA ALA A 94 -2.44 7.45 15.17
C ALA A 94 -3.00 6.03 14.96
N TRP A 95 -3.58 5.73 13.79
CA TRP A 95 -3.96 4.37 13.42
C TRP A 95 -2.76 3.49 13.10
N ALA A 96 -1.77 4.00 12.36
CA ALA A 96 -0.57 3.25 12.02
C ALA A 96 0.27 2.87 13.26
N LEU A 97 0.35 3.75 14.26
CA LEU A 97 1.03 3.48 15.53
C LEU A 97 0.38 2.36 16.37
N ARG A 98 -0.84 1.94 16.04
CA ARG A 98 -1.51 0.80 16.67
C ARG A 98 -1.21 -0.53 15.97
N CYS A 99 -0.55 -0.49 14.80
CA CYS A 99 -0.15 -1.70 14.10
C CYS A 99 0.85 -2.48 14.97
N LEU A 100 0.57 -3.75 15.19
CA LEU A 100 1.44 -4.66 15.96
C LEU A 100 2.60 -5.17 15.09
N ALA A 101 3.28 -4.23 14.43
CA ALA A 101 4.43 -4.50 13.58
C ALA A 101 5.65 -4.91 14.45
N SER A 102 6.51 -5.76 13.91
CA SER A 102 7.75 -6.17 14.58
C SER A 102 8.79 -5.03 14.61
N GLU A 103 9.79 -5.09 15.50
CA GLU A 103 10.81 -4.04 15.73
C GLU A 103 11.58 -3.55 14.49
N ASN A 104 11.43 -4.20 13.34
CA ASN A 104 12.16 -3.93 12.11
C ASN A 104 11.26 -3.73 10.89
N GLU A 105 9.96 -3.59 11.06
CA GLU A 105 9.04 -3.32 9.96
C GLU A 105 8.80 -1.81 9.82
N ILE A 106 8.66 -1.34 8.58
CA ILE A 106 8.39 0.06 8.27
C ILE A 106 6.97 0.18 7.73
N LEU A 107 6.21 1.13 8.28
CA LEU A 107 4.94 1.58 7.72
C LEU A 107 5.12 2.96 7.11
N GLU A 108 5.08 3.05 5.79
CA GLU A 108 5.04 4.33 5.08
C GLU A 108 3.58 4.79 4.96
N ILE A 109 3.29 6.02 5.38
CA ILE A 109 1.94 6.59 5.33
C ILE A 109 1.91 7.69 4.28
N ARG A 110 1.01 7.57 3.31
CA ARG A 110 0.84 8.56 2.24
C ARG A 110 -0.62 8.87 2.02
N GLN A 111 -0.93 10.15 1.90
CA GLN A 111 -2.25 10.58 1.48
C GLN A 111 -2.47 10.19 0.01
N ILE A 112 -3.67 9.70 -0.31
CA ILE A 112 -4.09 9.50 -1.69
C ILE A 112 -4.50 10.86 -2.25
N GLN A 113 -4.03 11.16 -3.46
CA GLN A 113 -4.44 12.35 -4.19
C GLN A 113 -5.93 12.24 -4.55
N GLU A 114 -6.70 13.24 -4.16
CA GLU A 114 -8.10 13.39 -4.53
C GLU A 114 -8.24 14.34 -5.72
N PHE A 115 -9.39 14.29 -6.41
CA PHE A 115 -9.64 15.16 -7.56
C PHE A 115 -9.48 16.65 -7.24
N GLU A 116 -9.90 17.05 -6.04
CA GLU A 116 -9.80 18.42 -5.54
C GLU A 116 -8.35 18.90 -5.33
N ASP A 117 -7.39 17.99 -5.23
CA ASP A 117 -5.99 18.35 -5.04
C ASP A 117 -5.28 18.78 -6.34
N PHE A 118 -5.93 18.59 -7.50
CA PHE A 118 -5.37 18.94 -8.81
C PHE A 118 -5.71 20.38 -9.23
N THR A 119 -4.87 20.98 -10.09
CA THR A 119 -5.17 22.28 -10.70
C THR A 119 -6.37 22.18 -11.65
N PRO A 120 -7.09 23.28 -11.94
CA PRO A 120 -8.31 23.24 -12.77
C PRO A 120 -8.11 22.61 -14.16
N ASP A 121 -6.96 22.85 -14.79
CA ASP A 121 -6.60 22.26 -16.08
C ASP A 121 -6.40 20.74 -15.99
N ILE A 122 -5.82 20.24 -14.90
CA ILE A 122 -5.71 18.79 -14.66
C ILE A 122 -7.08 18.19 -14.31
N GLN A 123 -7.90 18.91 -13.54
CA GLN A 123 -9.28 18.50 -13.21
C GLN A 123 -10.15 18.35 -14.46
N GLU A 124 -10.01 19.25 -15.44
CA GLU A 124 -10.72 19.15 -16.72
C GLU A 124 -10.37 17.83 -17.43
N VAL A 125 -9.08 17.49 -17.53
CA VAL A 125 -8.62 16.23 -18.14
C VAL A 125 -9.02 15.00 -17.31
N ALA A 126 -8.94 15.10 -15.98
CA ALA A 126 -9.22 13.99 -15.08
C ALA A 126 -10.72 13.79 -14.81
N SER A 127 -11.60 14.65 -15.32
CA SER A 127 -13.05 14.55 -15.11
C SER A 127 -13.62 13.21 -15.61
N GLU A 128 -13.11 12.70 -16.74
CA GLU A 128 -13.46 11.39 -17.29
C GLU A 128 -13.12 10.24 -16.32
N PHE A 129 -12.08 10.38 -15.50
CA PHE A 129 -11.68 9.36 -14.54
C PHE A 129 -12.71 9.19 -13.41
N ILE A 130 -13.38 10.26 -12.99
CA ILE A 130 -14.47 10.20 -12.00
C ILE A 130 -15.65 9.41 -12.58
N GLU A 131 -16.00 9.68 -13.84
CA GLU A 131 -17.09 8.98 -14.52
C GLU A 131 -16.79 7.49 -14.65
N MET A 132 -15.54 7.13 -14.97
CA MET A 132 -15.09 5.73 -15.04
C MET A 132 -15.20 5.02 -13.68
N GLN A 133 -14.80 5.68 -12.58
CA GLN A 133 -14.89 5.09 -11.24
C GLN A 133 -16.33 4.87 -10.79
N ALA A 134 -17.23 5.79 -11.12
CA ALA A 134 -18.66 5.66 -10.79
C ALA A 134 -19.34 4.49 -11.53
N GLN A 135 -18.82 4.10 -12.70
CA GLN A 135 -19.34 2.96 -13.48
C GLN A 135 -18.81 1.60 -13.01
N ALA A 136 -17.72 1.59 -12.24
CA ALA A 136 -17.06 0.37 -11.76
C ALA A 136 -17.54 -0.09 -10.36
N ALA A 137 -18.39 0.71 -9.70
CA ALA A 137 -18.98 0.44 -8.38
C ALA A 137 -20.40 -0.13 -8.52
#